data_AF-A0A961JRK5-F1
#
_entry.id   AF-A0A961JRK5-F1
#
_cell.length_a   1.000
_cell.length_b   1.000
_cell.length_c   1.000
_cell.angle_alpha   90.00
_cell.angle_beta   90.00
_cell.angle_gamma   90.00
#
_symmetry.space_group_name_H-M   'P 1'
#
loop_
_entity.id
_entity.type
_entity.pdbx_description
1 polymer ?
#
loop_
_entity_poly.entity_id
_entity_poly.type
_entity_poly.pdbx_seq_one_letter_code
_entity_poly.pdbx_strand_id
1 'polypeptide(L)'
;VTPRDAAEVANAGGFSIERRQVVLTAPIKELGLHEVRVHLHPEVDAAIKLNVARSTEEAELQASGKSIQDLAAEEDEAHEFEIAELFDDIGAATDDDEGLMAVDESGDNEEQPE
;
A
#
# COMPACT_ATOMS: atom_id res chain seq x y z
N VAL A 1 -0.13 2.09 -21.90
CA VAL A 1 -1.23 1.14 -22.15
C VAL A 1 -2.26 1.76 -23.08
N THR A 2 -2.67 1.03 -24.10
CA THR A 2 -3.63 1.44 -25.14
C THR A 2 -4.91 0.59 -25.08
N PRO A 3 -6.00 0.98 -25.78
CA PRO A 3 -7.21 0.16 -25.87
C PRO A 3 -6.99 -1.25 -26.41
N ARG A 4 -5.91 -1.43 -27.20
CA ARG A 4 -5.52 -2.74 -27.73
C ARG A 4 -5.01 -3.65 -26.62
N ASP A 5 -4.13 -3.14 -25.76
CA ASP A 5 -3.58 -3.91 -24.63
C ASP A 5 -4.71 -4.38 -23.70
N ALA A 6 -5.67 -3.49 -23.40
CA ALA A 6 -6.85 -3.83 -22.59
C ALA A 6 -7.70 -4.95 -23.23
N ALA A 7 -7.91 -4.89 -24.55
CA ALA A 7 -8.64 -5.93 -25.28
C ALA A 7 -7.86 -7.26 -25.31
N GLU A 8 -6.54 -7.23 -25.54
CA GLU A 8 -5.72 -8.45 -25.57
C GLU A 8 -5.70 -9.15 -24.19
N VAL A 9 -5.59 -8.39 -23.09
CA VAL A 9 -5.67 -8.92 -21.72
C VAL A 9 -7.05 -9.51 -21.42
N ALA A 10 -8.13 -8.82 -21.81
CA ALA A 10 -9.48 -9.35 -21.59
C ALA A 10 -9.75 -10.63 -22.40
N ASN A 11 -9.24 -10.71 -23.63
CA ASN A 11 -9.30 -11.92 -24.45
C ASN A 11 -8.49 -13.07 -23.85
N ALA A 12 -7.32 -12.80 -23.28
CA ALA A 12 -6.54 -13.80 -22.53
C ALA A 12 -7.28 -14.29 -21.28
N GLY A 13 -8.07 -13.42 -20.63
CA GLY A 13 -8.97 -13.76 -19.53
C GLY A 13 -10.25 -14.51 -19.92
N GLY A 14 -10.44 -14.82 -21.22
CA GLY A 14 -11.59 -15.58 -21.73
C GLY A 14 -12.80 -14.74 -22.15
N PHE A 15 -12.70 -13.41 -22.15
CA PHE A 15 -13.76 -12.51 -22.62
C PHE A 15 -13.49 -12.03 -24.04
N SER A 16 -14.43 -12.21 -24.97
CA SER A 16 -14.29 -11.71 -26.34
C SER A 16 -14.63 -10.22 -26.41
N ILE A 17 -13.61 -9.36 -26.40
CA ILE A 17 -13.76 -7.89 -26.46
C ILE A 17 -12.90 -7.33 -27.60
N GLU A 18 -13.48 -6.42 -28.38
CA GLU A 18 -12.76 -5.67 -29.42
C GLU A 18 -12.23 -4.32 -28.92
N ARG A 19 -11.08 -3.88 -29.46
CA ARG A 19 -10.49 -2.56 -29.12
C ARG A 19 -11.41 -1.35 -29.33
N ARG A 20 -12.45 -1.48 -30.16
CA ARG A 20 -13.44 -0.41 -30.46
C ARG A 20 -14.49 -0.28 -29.37
N GLN A 21 -14.73 -1.34 -28.62
CA GLN A 21 -15.68 -1.39 -27.52
C GLN A 21 -15.07 -0.78 -26.24
N VAL A 22 -13.73 -0.73 -26.16
CA VAL A 22 -13.02 -0.13 -25.03
C VAL A 22 -13.00 1.39 -25.16
N VAL A 23 -13.63 2.07 -24.22
CA VAL A 23 -13.67 3.53 -24.15
C VAL A 23 -12.48 4.03 -23.36
N LEU A 24 -11.49 4.55 -24.06
CA LEU A 24 -10.33 5.18 -23.46
C LEU A 24 -10.11 6.55 -24.10
N THR A 25 -10.19 7.62 -23.32
CA THR A 25 -10.00 9.00 -23.79
C THR A 25 -8.53 9.31 -24.04
N ALA A 26 -7.62 8.75 -23.25
CA ALA A 26 -6.18 8.92 -23.38
C ALA A 26 -5.42 7.64 -23.01
N PRO A 27 -4.26 7.37 -23.61
CA PRO A 27 -3.41 6.25 -23.22
C PRO A 27 -3.01 6.36 -21.74
N ILE A 28 -3.13 5.27 -20.99
CA ILE A 28 -2.74 5.21 -19.59
C ILE A 28 -1.22 5.05 -19.52
N LYS A 29 -0.57 6.00 -18.83
CA LYS A 29 0.89 6.04 -18.63
C LYS A 29 1.30 5.87 -17.17
N GLU A 30 0.33 5.96 -16.27
CA GLU A 30 0.54 5.84 -14.82
C GLU A 30 0.38 4.39 -14.39
N LEU A 31 1.18 3.99 -13.41
CA LEU A 31 1.05 2.70 -12.74
C LEU A 31 -0.10 2.78 -11.72
N GLY A 32 -0.82 1.68 -11.54
CA GLY A 32 -1.95 1.61 -10.61
C GLY A 32 -3.24 1.04 -11.21
N LEU A 33 -4.31 1.14 -10.42
CA LEU A 33 -5.65 0.68 -10.78
C LEU A 33 -6.40 1.78 -11.53
N HIS A 34 -6.80 1.50 -12.77
CA HIS A 34 -7.56 2.42 -13.60
C HIS A 34 -8.90 1.80 -13.99
N GLU A 35 -9.99 2.55 -13.83
CA GLU A 35 -11.32 2.11 -14.26
C GLU A 35 -11.51 2.45 -15.75
N VAL A 36 -11.88 1.44 -16.54
CA VAL A 36 -12.11 1.56 -17.98
C VAL A 36 -13.52 1.06 -18.29
N ARG A 37 -14.26 1.80 -19.12
CA ARG A 37 -15.59 1.39 -19.58
C ARG A 37 -15.53 0.64 -20.90
N VAL A 38 -16.33 -0.40 -21.03
CA VAL A 38 -16.48 -1.22 -22.23
C VAL A 38 -17.94 -1.23 -22.65
N HIS A 39 -18.19 -0.76 -23.88
CA HIS A 39 -19.49 -0.81 -24.53
C HIS A 39 -19.66 -2.16 -25.22
N LEU A 40 -20.40 -3.09 -24.61
CA LEU A 40 -20.62 -4.42 -25.19
C LEU A 40 -21.77 -4.40 -26.21
N HIS A 41 -22.86 -3.73 -25.86
CA HIS A 41 -24.08 -3.62 -26.67
C HIS A 41 -24.79 -2.29 -26.36
N PRO A 42 -25.64 -1.72 -27.24
CA PRO A 42 -26.35 -0.44 -27.03
C PRO A 42 -27.19 -0.30 -25.75
N GLU A 43 -27.34 -1.34 -24.95
CA GLU A 43 -28.03 -1.29 -23.65
C GLU A 43 -27.14 -1.73 -22.48
N VAL A 44 -25.91 -2.20 -22.75
CA VAL A 44 -25.04 -2.83 -21.75
C VAL A 44 -23.64 -2.25 -21.81
N ASP A 45 -23.31 -1.53 -20.75
CA ASP A 45 -21.99 -0.98 -20.47
C ASP A 45 -21.40 -1.70 -19.25
N ALA A 46 -20.15 -2.12 -19.37
CA ALA A 46 -19.40 -2.75 -18.29
C ALA A 46 -18.22 -1.87 -17.86
N ALA A 47 -18.01 -1.72 -16.56
CA ALA A 47 -16.79 -1.12 -16.02
C ALA A 47 -15.81 -2.22 -15.63
N ILE A 48 -14.59 -2.16 -16.15
CA ILE A 48 -13.49 -3.07 -15.82
C ILE A 48 -12.37 -2.30 -15.12
N LYS A 49 -11.75 -2.91 -14.11
CA LYS A 49 -10.57 -2.36 -13.46
C LYS A 49 -9.33 -2.93 -14.14
N LEU A 50 -8.54 -2.06 -14.75
CA LEU A 50 -7.28 -2.41 -15.37
C LEU A 50 -6.14 -2.10 -14.40
N ASN A 51 -5.38 -3.12 -14.03
CA ASN A 51 -4.19 -2.95 -13.21
C ASN A 51 -2.96 -2.79 -14.10
N VAL A 52 -2.24 -1.69 -13.95
CA VAL A 52 -1.02 -1.38 -14.71
C VAL A 52 0.18 -1.42 -13.78
N ALA A 53 0.99 -2.48 -13.88
CA ALA A 53 2.22 -2.66 -13.12
C ALA A 53 3.42 -2.95 -14.05
N ARG A 54 4.64 -2.76 -13.54
CA ARG A 54 5.88 -3.06 -14.27
C ARG A 54 6.16 -4.56 -14.36
N SER A 55 5.60 -5.34 -13.42
CA SER A 55 5.70 -6.81 -13.36
C SER A 55 4.38 -7.45 -12.91
N THR A 56 4.22 -8.75 -13.16
CA THR A 56 3.00 -9.50 -12.81
C THR A 56 2.84 -9.69 -11.30
N GLU A 57 3.92 -9.89 -10.56
CA GLU A 57 3.90 -10.02 -9.09
C GLU A 57 3.44 -8.72 -8.42
N GLU A 58 3.86 -7.55 -8.93
CA GLU A 58 3.38 -6.25 -8.45
C GLU A 58 1.89 -6.00 -8.77
N ALA A 59 1.39 -6.58 -9.86
CA ALA A 59 -0.03 -6.49 -10.21
C ALA A 59 -0.90 -7.27 -9.22
N GLU A 60 -0.47 -8.45 -8.76
CA GLU A 60 -1.22 -9.23 -7.77
C GLU A 60 -1.31 -8.49 -6.42
N LEU A 61 -0.21 -7.87 -6.00
CA LEU A 61 -0.17 -7.06 -4.78
C LEU A 61 -1.12 -5.86 -4.86
N GLN A 62 -1.13 -5.14 -5.99
CA GLN A 62 -2.06 -4.02 -6.21
C GLN A 62 -3.52 -4.47 -6.35
N ALA A 63 -3.78 -5.65 -6.94
CA ALA A 63 -5.14 -6.21 -7.07
C ALA A 63 -5.69 -6.73 -5.74
N SER A 64 -4.82 -7.19 -4.84
CA SER A 64 -5.19 -7.67 -3.50
C SER A 64 -5.64 -6.56 -2.54
N GLY A 65 -5.50 -5.29 -2.91
CA GLY A 65 -6.00 -4.16 -2.13
C GLY A 65 -5.23 -3.87 -0.83
N LYS A 66 -4.10 -4.54 -0.59
CA LYS A 66 -3.19 -4.17 0.50
C LYS A 66 -2.31 -3.00 0.04
N SER A 67 -2.74 -1.80 0.40
CA SER A 67 -1.84 -0.65 0.40
C SER A 67 -0.76 -0.91 1.46
N ILE A 68 0.47 -0.45 1.22
CA ILE A 68 1.58 -0.49 2.19
C ILE A 68 1.19 0.15 3.55
N GLN A 69 0.10 0.94 3.58
CA GLN A 69 -0.38 1.66 4.75
C GLN A 69 -1.21 0.78 5.70
N ASP A 70 -1.92 -0.24 5.21
CA ASP A 70 -2.73 -1.12 6.07
C ASP A 70 -1.88 -2.19 6.76
N LEU A 71 -0.90 -2.77 6.05
CA LEU A 71 0.04 -3.73 6.65
C LEU A 71 0.97 -3.06 7.67
N ALA A 72 1.43 -1.83 7.40
CA ALA A 72 2.26 -1.08 8.35
C ALA A 72 1.48 -0.69 9.60
N ALA A 73 0.19 -0.30 9.49
CA ALA A 73 -0.63 0.03 10.65
C ALA A 73 -0.92 -1.20 11.53
N GLU A 74 -1.19 -2.38 10.95
CA GLU A 74 -1.39 -3.61 11.71
C GLU A 74 -0.09 -4.15 12.33
N GLU A 75 1.05 -4.03 11.65
CA GLU A 75 2.36 -4.41 12.22
C GLU A 75 2.81 -3.42 13.30
N ASP A 76 2.65 -2.10 13.11
CA ASP A 76 2.98 -1.10 14.12
C ASP A 76 2.10 -1.26 15.38
N GLU A 77 0.80 -1.53 15.25
CA GLU A 77 -0.07 -1.81 16.41
C GLU A 77 0.32 -3.10 17.14
N ALA A 78 0.72 -4.15 16.42
CA ALA A 78 1.20 -5.38 17.04
C ALA A 78 2.54 -5.20 17.75
N HIS A 79 3.46 -4.44 17.15
CA HIS A 79 4.76 -4.13 17.73
C HIS A 79 4.64 -3.21 18.95
N GLU A 80 3.74 -2.22 18.94
CA GLU A 80 3.54 -1.31 20.08
C GLU A 80 2.92 -2.04 21.29
N PHE A 81 2.04 -3.02 21.05
CA PHE A 81 1.50 -3.89 22.11
C PHE A 81 2.56 -4.85 22.68
N GLU A 82 3.40 -5.46 21.83
CA GLU A 82 4.48 -6.35 22.26
C GLU A 82 5.58 -5.60 23.05
N ILE A 83 5.91 -4.37 22.63
CA ILE A 83 6.85 -3.52 23.36
C ILE A 83 6.29 -3.11 24.72
N ALA A 84 4.99 -2.78 24.81
CA ALA A 84 4.35 -2.42 26.08
C ALA A 84 4.30 -3.60 27.06
N GLU A 85 3.96 -4.82 26.61
CA GLU A 85 4.01 -6.02 27.46
C GLU A 85 5.43 -6.36 27.89
N LEU A 86 6.42 -6.18 27.01
CA LEU A 86 7.84 -6.39 27.35
C LEU A 86 8.35 -5.38 28.38
N PHE A 87 7.94 -4.11 28.30
CA PHE A 87 8.29 -3.10 29.30
C PHE A 87 7.53 -3.27 30.62
N ASP A 88 6.30 -3.79 30.61
CA ASP A 88 5.55 -4.14 31.83
C ASP A 88 6.18 -5.37 32.53
N ASP A 89 6.59 -6.40 31.77
CA ASP A 89 7.27 -7.59 32.29
C ASP A 89 8.70 -7.27 32.80
N ILE A 90 9.45 -6.40 32.10
CA ILE A 90 10.77 -5.91 32.53
C ILE A 90 10.67 -4.91 33.70
N GLY A 91 9.66 -4.03 33.70
CA GLY A 91 9.40 -3.07 34.77
C GLY A 91 9.00 -3.75 36.07
N ALA A 92 8.11 -4.75 35.99
CA ALA A 92 7.74 -5.58 37.14
C ALA A 92 8.92 -6.42 37.66
N ALA A 93 9.89 -6.77 36.81
CA ALA A 93 11.10 -7.50 37.21
C ALA A 93 12.21 -6.60 37.80
N THR A 94 12.11 -5.26 37.68
CA THR A 94 13.13 -4.31 38.16
C THR A 94 12.73 -3.53 39.41
N ASP A 95 11.48 -3.65 39.88
CA ASP A 95 10.99 -3.01 41.13
C ASP A 95 11.58 -3.62 42.43
N ASP A 96 12.44 -4.64 42.35
CA ASP A 96 13.12 -5.24 43.52
C ASP A 96 14.60 -4.82 43.71
N ASP A 97 15.24 -4.05 42.81
CA ASP A 97 16.64 -3.57 43.05
C ASP A 97 16.95 -2.21 42.39
N GLU A 98 16.85 -1.16 43.22
CA GLU A 98 17.68 0.06 43.23
C GLU A 98 17.61 1.07 42.05
N GLY A 99 17.02 2.25 42.33
CA GLY A 99 17.67 3.53 42.02
C GLY A 99 17.21 4.29 40.78
N LEU A 100 16.37 5.30 41.03
CA LEU A 100 16.07 6.44 40.15
C LEU A 100 17.30 6.91 39.34
N MET A 101 17.32 6.66 38.03
CA MET A 101 18.08 7.50 37.10
C MET A 101 17.14 8.54 36.49
N ALA A 102 17.25 9.77 37.01
CA ALA A 102 16.72 10.94 36.35
C ALA A 102 17.40 11.08 34.98
N VAL A 103 16.64 10.92 33.90
CA VAL A 103 17.03 11.40 32.57
C VAL A 103 16.87 12.91 32.59
N ASP A 104 17.99 13.61 32.77
CA ASP A 104 18.10 15.05 32.62
C ASP A 104 18.05 15.39 31.12
N GLU A 105 16.90 15.86 30.65
CA GLU A 105 16.77 16.56 29.37
C GLU A 105 17.01 18.05 29.59
N SER A 106 18.18 18.54 29.21
CA SER A 106 18.44 19.95 28.89
C SER A 106 19.72 20.06 28.07
N GLY A 107 19.59 20.01 26.74
CA GLY A 107 20.64 20.56 25.89
C GLY A 107 20.69 22.08 26.03
N ASP A 108 21.86 22.65 26.31
CA ASP A 108 22.21 23.97 25.79
C ASP A 108 23.73 24.10 25.61
N ASN A 109 24.08 24.57 24.43
CA ASN A 109 25.39 24.76 23.87
C ASN A 109 25.90 26.16 24.27
N GLU A 110 27.07 26.29 24.91
CA GLU A 110 28.07 27.33 24.61
C GLU A 110 29.30 27.34 25.56
N GLU A 111 30.45 27.62 24.92
CA GLU A 111 31.64 28.33 25.43
C GLU A 111 32.71 27.61 26.29
N GLN A 112 33.86 27.37 25.65
CA GLN A 112 35.19 27.37 26.28
C GLN A 112 35.66 28.83 26.48
N PRO A 113 36.21 29.19 27.64
CA PRO A 113 37.64 29.55 27.74
C PRO A 113 38.24 29.14 29.13
N GLU A 114 39.54 29.18 29.46
CA GLU A 114 40.81 29.68 28.89
C GLU A 114 41.89 28.59 28.97
#